data_AF-A0A4Q6ADW8-F1
#
_entry.id   AF-A0A4Q6ADW8-F1
#
_cell.length_a   1.000
_cell.length_b   1.000
_cell.length_c   1.000
_cell.angle_alpha   90.00
_cell.angle_beta   90.00
_cell.angle_gamma   90.00
#
_symmetry.space_group_name_H-M   'P 1'
#
loop_
_entity.id
_entity.type
_entity.pdbx_description
1 polymer ?
#
loop_
_entity_poly.entity_id
_entity_poly.type
_entity_poly.pdbx_seq_one_letter_code
_entity_poly.pdbx_strand_id
1 'polypeptide(L)' 'MDADLKNLFGVTLLAIKRGETINTTINGETIIQQDDILYVMGEPEKIAEFNKEIKL' A
#
# COMPACT_ATOMS: atom_id res chain seq x y z
N MET A 1 13.74 -0.07 -6.18
CA MET A 1 12.66 -0.13 -7.18
C MET A 1 11.48 0.49 -6.49
N ASP A 2 11.23 1.76 -6.78
CA ASP A 2 10.25 2.57 -6.06
C ASP A 2 8.87 2.16 -6.60
N ALA A 3 8.00 1.68 -5.71
CA ALA A 3 6.71 1.14 -6.12
C ALA A 3 5.70 2.29 -6.32
N ASP A 4 5.47 2.67 -7.58
CA ASP A 4 4.40 3.59 -7.94
C ASP A 4 3.05 2.85 -7.95
N LEU A 5 2.49 2.62 -6.76
CA LEU A 5 1.27 1.84 -6.56
C LEU A 5 0.07 2.38 -7.34
N LYS A 6 0.02 3.69 -7.53
CA LYS A 6 -1.07 4.35 -8.26
C LYS A 6 -1.02 3.99 -9.74
N ASN A 7 0.16 4.11 -10.36
CA ASN A 7 0.30 3.82 -11.79
C ASN A 7 0.30 2.32 -12.09
N LEU A 8 0.78 1.49 -11.16
CA LEU A 8 0.84 0.04 -11.36
C LEU A 8 -0.49 -0.66 -11.08
N PHE A 9 -1.23 -0.24 -10.07
CA PHE A 9 -2.39 -0.98 -9.57
C PHE A 9 -3.67 -0.14 -9.49
N GLY A 10 -3.62 1.17 -9.77
CA GLY A 10 -4.78 2.04 -9.67
C GLY A 10 -5.24 2.29 -8.22
N VAL A 11 -4.38 2.03 -7.24
CA VAL A 11 -4.66 2.24 -5.81
C VAL A 11 -3.75 3.29 -5.22
N THR A 12 -4.29 4.12 -4.33
CA THR A 12 -3.55 5.14 -3.59
C THR A 12 -3.30 4.63 -2.17
N LEU A 13 -2.04 4.59 -1.75
CA LEU A 13 -1.67 4.30 -0.37
C LEU A 13 -1.80 5.56 0.48
N LEU A 14 -2.65 5.51 1.50
CA LEU A 14 -2.94 6.63 2.41
C LEU A 14 -2.07 6.57 3.67
N ALA A 15 -1.88 5.37 4.20
CA ALA A 15 -1.10 5.15 5.41
C ALA A 15 -0.60 3.71 5.51
N ILE A 16 0.48 3.53 6.28
CA ILE A 16 0.97 2.24 6.73
C ILE A 16 0.86 2.20 8.25
N LYS A 17 0.20 1.18 8.78
CA LYS A 17 0.26 0.86 10.21
C LYS A 17 1.24 -0.28 10.43
N ARG A 18 2.21 -0.05 11.31
CA ARG A 18 3.22 -1.01 11.73
C ARG A 18 3.23 -1.11 13.26
N GLY A 19 2.77 -2.23 13.79
CA GLY A 19 2.48 -2.37 15.23
C GLY A 19 1.49 -1.30 15.69
N GLU A 20 1.89 -0.47 16.66
CA GLU A 20 1.07 0.61 17.22
C GLU A 20 1.23 1.96 16.49
N THR A 21 2.15 2.07 15.53
CA THR A 21 2.44 3.32 14.83
C THR A 21 1.69 3.39 13.50
N ILE A 22 1.10 4.55 13.20
CA ILE A 22 0.50 4.85 11.89
C ILE A 22 1.35 5.94 11.22
N ASN A 23 1.90 5.63 10.04
CA ASN A 23 2.61 6.57 9.21
C ASN A 23 1.72 6.98 8.02
N THR A 24 1.37 8.27 7.95
CA THR A 24 0.61 8.89 6.85
C THR A 24 1.50 9.62 5.85
N THR A 25 2.79 9.80 6.15
CA THR A 25 3.76 10.42 5.26
C THR A 25 4.42 9.34 4.43
N ILE A 26 3.77 8.99 3.32
CA ILE A 26 4.26 8.01 2.36
C ILE A 26 5.00 8.73 1.24
N ASN A 27 6.24 8.33 0.98
CA ASN A 27 7.06 8.83 -0.12
C ASN A 27 7.61 7.66 -0.96
N GLY A 28 8.27 7.97 -2.08
CA GLY A 28 8.84 6.95 -2.98
C GLY A 28 9.90 6.04 -2.35
N GLU A 29 10.47 6.44 -1.22
CA GLU A 29 11.48 5.67 -0.47
C GLU A 29 10.85 4.76 0.59
N THR A 30 9.53 4.82 0.78
CA THR A 30 8.84 4.05 1.81
C THR A 30 8.79 2.57 1.43
N ILE A 31 9.41 1.73 2.26
CA ILE A 31 9.44 0.27 2.08
C ILE A 31 8.34 -0.37 2.93
N ILE A 32 7.44 -1.09 2.25
CA ILE A 32 6.43 -1.96 2.87
C ILE A 32 7.13 -3.20 3.43
N GLN A 33 6.81 -3.55 4.66
CA GLN A 33 7.38 -4.69 5.38
C GLN A 33 6.30 -5.75 5.63
N GLN A 34 6.74 -6.96 5.95
CA GLN A 34 5.84 -7.99 6.45
C GLN A 34 5.12 -7.50 7.71
N ASP A 35 3.86 -7.92 7.89
CA ASP A 35 2.95 -7.50 8.96
C ASP A 35 2.47 -6.04 8.90
N ASP A 36 2.86 -5.27 7.88
CA ASP A 36 2.26 -3.95 7.65
C ASP A 36 0.78 -4.06 7.29
N ILE A 37 -0.03 -3.19 7.90
CA ILE A 37 -1.41 -2.97 7.49
C ILE A 37 -1.45 -1.72 6.60
N LEU A 38 -1.79 -1.93 5.33
CA LEU A 38 -1.87 -0.87 4.34
C LEU A 38 -3.29 -0.30 4.27
N TYR A 39 -3.42 1.01 4.48
CA TYR A 39 -4.67 1.73 4.23
C TYR A 39 -4.65 2.25 2.80
N VAL A 40 -5.48 1.66 1.95
CA VAL A 40 -5.54 2.01 0.52
C VAL A 40 -6.90 2.56 0.12
N MET A 41 -6.92 3.39 -0.92
CA MET A 41 -8.12 3.90 -1.57
C MET A 41 -8.05 3.63 -3.07
N GLY A 42 -9.16 3.20 -3.65
CA GLY A 42 -9.30 2.90 -5.07
C GLY A 42 -10.63 2.22 -5.37
N GLU A 43 -10.82 1.82 -6.62
CA GLU A 43 -11.99 1.02 -7.02
C GLU A 43 -11.93 -0.37 -6.38
N PRO A 44 -13.07 -0.96 -5.97
CA PRO A 44 -13.10 -2.27 -5.32
C PRO A 44 -12.37 -3.39 -6.08
N GLU A 45 -12.52 -3.41 -7.41
CA GLU A 45 -11.87 -4.38 -8.29
C GLU A 45 -10.34 -4.24 -8.25
N LYS A 46 -9.84 -3.00 -8.26
CA LYS A 46 -8.41 -2.70 -8.19
C LYS A 46 -7.80 -2.99 -6.83
N ILE A 47 -8.54 -2.75 -5.74
CA ILE A 47 -8.13 -3.17 -4.40
C ILE A 47 -8.03 -4.70 -4.32
N ALA A 48 -8.99 -5.43 -4.90
CA ALA A 48 -8.98 -6.89 -4.90
C ALA A 48 -7.84 -7.48 -5.76
N GLU A 49 -7.53 -6.87 -6.90
CA GLU A 49 -6.36 -7.21 -7.73
C GLU A 49 -5.06 -6.98 -6.95
N PHE A 50 -4.88 -5.77 -6.39
CA PHE A 50 -3.72 -5.43 -5.58
C PHE A 50 -3.48 -6.46 -4.47
N ASN A 51 -4.52 -6.77 -3.67
CA ASN A 51 -4.41 -7.71 -2.55
C ASN A 51 -3.99 -9.14 -2.96
N LYS A 52 -4.23 -9.55 -4.21
CA LYS A 52 -3.76 -10.85 -4.71
C LYS A 52 -2.26 -10.83 -5.02
N GLU A 53 -1.76 -9.73 -5.57
CA GLU A 53 -0.36 -9.55 -5.98
C GLU A 53 0.56 -9.34 -4.78
N ILE A 54 0.09 -8.62 -3.75
CA ILE A 54 0.87 -8.34 -2.52
C ILE A 54 0.73 -9.41 -1.44
N LYS A 55 0.45 -10.68 -1.80
CA LYS A 55 0.54 -11.79 -0.84
C LYS A 55 2.00 -11.97 -0.39
N LEU A 56 2.38 -11.19 0.61
CA LEU A 56 3.62 -11.22 1.38
C LEU A 56 3.56 -12.30 2.48
#